data_AF-A0A9E3A3T0-F1
#
_entry.id   AF-A0A9E3A3T0-F1
#
_cell.length_a   1.000
_cell.length_b   1.000
_cell.length_c   1.000
_cell.angle_alpha   90.00
_cell.angle_beta   90.00
_cell.angle_gamma   90.00
#
_symmetry.space_group_name_H-M   'P 1'
#
loop_
_entity.id
_entity.type
_entity.pdbx_description
1 polymer ?
#
loop_
_entity_poly.entity_id
_entity_poly.type
_entity_poly.pdbx_seq_one_letter_code
_entity_poly.pdbx_strand_id
1 'polypeptide(L)' 'MIALSVNGKPFTVEAEGDTPLLWVLRDYLEMTGTKFGCGMALCGACTVHMDG' A
#
# COMPACT_ATOMS: atom_id res chain seq x y z
N MET A 1 6.91 11.43 -7.46
CA MET A 1 5.78 11.78 -6.57
C MET A 1 4.50 11.17 -7.13
N ILE A 2 3.78 10.42 -6.30
CA ILE A 2 2.49 9.80 -6.62
C ILE A 2 1.45 10.36 -5.65
N ALA A 3 0.28 10.74 -6.17
CA ALA A 3 -0.84 11.20 -5.34
C ALA A 3 -1.86 10.07 -5.17
N LEU A 4 -2.31 9.84 -3.94
CA LEU A 4 -3.23 8.76 -3.55
C LEU A 4 -4.25 9.26 -2.53
N SER A 5 -5.45 8.68 -2.56
CA SER A 5 -6.45 8.84 -1.49
C SER A 5 -6.56 7.52 -0.73
N VAL A 6 -6.16 7.53 0.54
CA VAL A 6 -6.14 6.33 1.39
C VAL A 6 -7.04 6.57 2.59
N ASN A 7 -8.05 5.71 2.77
CA ASN A 7 -9.04 5.84 3.84
C ASN A 7 -9.67 7.24 3.91
N GLY A 8 -9.96 7.83 2.73
CA GLY A 8 -10.56 9.15 2.60
C GLY A 8 -9.62 10.33 2.83
N LYS A 9 -8.31 10.10 3.02
CA LYS A 9 -7.30 11.15 3.24
C LYS A 9 -6.33 11.22 2.06
N PRO A 10 -6.02 12.42 1.54
CA PRO A 10 -5.05 12.58 0.47
C PRO A 10 -3.61 12.43 0.99
N PHE A 11 -2.77 11.79 0.19
CA PHE A 11 -1.33 11.62 0.44
C PHE A 11 -0.54 11.87 -0.85
N THR A 12 0.67 12.39 -0.69
CA THR A 12 1.67 12.48 -1.76
C THR A 12 2.90 11.70 -1.29
N VAL A 13 3.34 10.73 -2.07
CA VAL A 13 4.46 9.84 -1.71
C VAL A 13 5.56 9.90 -2.76
N GLU A 14 6.81 9.92 -2.31
CA GLU A 14 8.01 9.77 -3.14
C GLU A 14 8.45 8.31 -3.19
N ALA A 15 7.80 7.52 -4.04
CA ALA A 15 8.17 6.14 -4.33
C ALA A 15 8.52 5.96 -5.81
N GLU A 16 9.33 4.95 -6.12
CA GLU A 16 9.63 4.54 -7.49
C GLU A 16 8.39 3.88 -8.12
N GLY A 17 8.26 3.96 -9.45
CA GLY A 17 7.04 3.51 -10.16
C GLY A 17 6.78 2.01 -10.08
N ASP A 18 7.80 1.22 -9.78
CA ASP A 18 7.76 -0.22 -9.56
C ASP A 18 7.67 -0.60 -8.08
N THR A 19 7.63 0.37 -7.16
CA THR A 19 7.48 0.10 -5.73
C THR A 19 6.10 -0.52 -5.45
N PRO A 20 6.03 -1.74 -4.88
CA PRO A 20 4.76 -2.36 -4.52
C PRO A 20 3.92 -1.50 -3.58
N LEU A 21 2.61 -1.42 -3.83
CA LEU A 21 1.65 -0.67 -3.00
C LEU A 21 1.71 -1.08 -1.51
N LEU A 22 2.02 -2.34 -1.23
CA LEU A 22 2.24 -2.83 0.12
C LEU A 22 3.27 -2.01 0.90
N TRP A 23 4.40 -1.67 0.27
CA TRP A 23 5.49 -0.92 0.90
C TRP A 23 5.16 0.56 1.00
N VAL A 24 4.46 1.11 0.00
CA VAL A 24 3.90 2.47 0.09
C VAL A 24 3.01 2.60 1.34
N LEU A 25 2.06 1.68 1.54
CA LEU A 25 1.16 1.74 2.69
C LEU A 25 1.90 1.50 4.02
N ARG A 26 2.81 0.52 4.08
CA ARG A 26 3.46 0.12 5.33
C ARG A 26 4.59 1.02 5.77
N ASP A 27 5.46 1.41 4.84
CA ASP A 27 6.76 2.02 5.15
C ASP A 27 6.71 3.53 4.96
N TYR A 28 6.04 4.01 3.90
CA TYR A 28 5.91 5.46 3.66
C TYR A 28 4.77 6.09 4.44
N LEU A 29 3.64 5.38 4.59
CA LEU A 29 2.47 5.87 5.32
C LEU A 29 2.32 5.28 6.72
N GLU A 30 3.26 4.42 7.15
CA GLU A 30 3.28 3.76 8.46
C GLU A 30 2.01 2.94 8.80
N MET A 31 1.22 2.56 7.78
CA MET A 31 -0.05 1.82 7.94
C MET A 31 0.21 0.30 8.01
N THR A 32 0.78 -0.14 9.13
CA THR A 32 1.22 -1.53 9.32
C THR A 32 0.09 -2.57 9.43
N GLY A 33 -1.18 -2.15 9.34
CA GLY A 33 -2.36 -3.02 9.32
C GLY A 33 -2.40 -3.96 8.12
N THR A 34 -2.00 -3.48 6.94
CA THR A 34 -1.80 -4.32 5.74
C THR A 34 -0.55 -5.16 5.95
N LYS A 35 -0.68 -6.50 5.98
CA LYS A 35 0.42 -7.38 6.42
C LYS A 35 1.22 -7.94 5.25
N PHE A 36 2.55 -7.97 5.41
CA PHE A 36 3.39 -8.86 4.61
C PHE A 36 3.21 -10.29 5.12
N GLY A 37 2.80 -11.19 4.22
CA GLY A 37 2.56 -12.60 4.53
C GLY A 37 3.44 -13.51 3.68
N CYS A 38 2.84 -14.17 2.68
CA CYS A 38 3.54 -15.14 1.84
C CYS A 38 4.51 -14.51 0.81
N GLY A 39 4.38 -13.23 0.47
CA GLY A 39 5.18 -12.58 -0.59
C GLY A 39 4.90 -13.06 -2.02
N MET A 40 3.92 -13.96 -2.21
CA MET A 40 3.64 -14.65 -3.47
C MET A 40 2.13 -14.78 -3.76
N ALA A 41 1.33 -13.83 -3.24
CA ALA A 41 -0.12 -13.71 -3.50
C ALA A 41 -1.01 -14.93 -3.13
N LEU A 42 -0.57 -15.80 -2.21
CA LEU A 42 -1.32 -16.99 -1.78
C LEU A 42 -2.22 -16.79 -0.56
N CYS A 43 -1.91 -15.86 0.34
CA CYS A 43 -2.56 -15.80 1.66
C CYS A 43 -3.57 -14.66 1.84
N GLY A 44 -3.62 -13.68 0.94
CA GLY A 44 -4.50 -12.51 1.08
C GLY A 44 -4.19 -11.57 2.25
N ALA A 45 -3.07 -11.73 2.95
CA ALA A 45 -2.74 -10.92 4.14
C ALA A 45 -2.48 -9.43 3.83
N CYS A 46 -2.13 -9.12 2.57
CA CYS A 46 -1.91 -7.76 2.07
C CYS A 46 -3.10 -7.20 1.27
N THR A 47 -4.28 -7.83 1.33
CA THR A 47 -5.47 -7.40 0.58
C THR A 47 -5.90 -5.99 0.98
N VAL A 48 -6.23 -5.17 -0.01
CA VAL A 48 -6.80 -3.82 0.13
C VAL A 48 -7.86 -3.59 -0.94
N HIS A 49 -8.77 -2.64 -0.71
CA HIS A 49 -9.68 -2.15 -1.75
C HIS A 49 -8.97 -1.12 -2.63
N MET A 50 -9.23 -1.15 -3.93
CA MET A 50 -8.71 -0.21 -4.92
C MET A 50 -9.83 0.14 -5.88
N ASP A 51 -10.27 1.40 -5.85
CA ASP A 51 -11.33 1.93 -6.71
C ASP A 51 -12.69 1.20 -6.67
N GLY A 52 -12.98 0.45 -5.60
CA GLY A 52 -14.24 -0.27 -5.37
C GLY A 52 -14.05 -1.74 -5.14
#